data_AF-A0A0P6WR57-F1
#
_entry.id   AF-A0A0P6WR57-F1
#
_cell.length_a   1.000
_cell.length_b   1.000
_cell.length_c   1.000
_cell.angle_alpha   90.00
_cell.angle_beta   90.00
_cell.angle_gamma   90.00
#
_symmetry.space_group_name_H-M   'P 1'
#
loop_
_entity.id
_entity.type
_entity.pdbx_description
1 polymer ?
#
loop_
_entity_poly.entity_id
_entity_poly.type
_entity_poly.pdbx_seq_one_letter_code
_entity_poly.pdbx_strand_id
1 'polypeptide(L)'
;MRKVAEYDLPEYPPCDPAALEEELRMLTVLPRKQAGVVTGELLIAAYVHVLGKYPKPAIRFLRDHALNHCKFMPSPPECVEIISRWERRDAKSKRYARSLYDNEIQARYDDAMRALKWGEMEQAQIDALPERWKHHAADKGYVLPEKNEAGEIVRYLRRPVALGNPESLGQIKAALGDRFPSERDGGAA
;
A
#
# COMPACT_ATOMS: atom_id res chain seq x y z
N MET A 1 -2.17 -12.33 6.98
CA MET A 1 -2.50 -10.92 6.66
C MET A 1 -3.56 -10.78 5.57
N ARG A 2 -3.53 -11.59 4.49
CA ARG A 2 -4.54 -11.56 3.40
C ARG A 2 -6.01 -11.55 3.87
N LYS A 3 -6.39 -12.45 4.79
CA LYS A 3 -7.76 -12.54 5.34
C LYS A 3 -8.26 -11.25 6.03
N VAL A 4 -7.37 -10.47 6.65
CA VAL A 4 -7.72 -9.20 7.32
C VAL A 4 -7.83 -8.06 6.31
N ALA A 5 -7.03 -8.11 5.23
CA ALA A 5 -7.05 -7.13 4.17
C ALA A 5 -8.31 -7.24 3.28
N GLU A 6 -8.86 -8.44 3.13
CA GLU A 6 -10.00 -8.74 2.25
C GLU A 6 -11.38 -8.67 2.97
N TYR A 7 -11.43 -8.52 4.29
CA TYR A 7 -12.68 -8.53 5.05
C TYR A 7 -13.41 -7.18 5.00
N ASP A 8 -14.69 -7.15 4.64
CA ASP A 8 -15.51 -5.94 4.67
C ASP A 8 -15.85 -5.50 6.09
N LEU A 9 -15.61 -4.22 6.38
CA LEU A 9 -15.87 -3.69 7.71
C LEU A 9 -17.38 -3.49 7.88
N PRO A 10 -18.02 -4.09 8.89
CA PRO A 10 -19.46 -3.93 9.11
C PRO A 10 -19.76 -2.46 9.39
N GLU A 11 -20.80 -1.90 8.77
CA GLU A 11 -21.20 -0.50 9.01
C GLU A 11 -21.57 -0.27 10.47
N TYR A 12 -21.25 0.91 11.01
CA TYR A 12 -21.74 1.25 12.34
C TYR A 12 -23.17 1.76 12.26
N PRO A 13 -24.08 1.28 13.12
CA PRO A 13 -25.41 1.85 13.19
C PRO A 13 -25.32 3.32 13.64
N PRO A 14 -26.29 4.16 13.23
CA PRO A 14 -26.45 5.49 13.78
C PRO A 14 -26.51 5.47 15.31
N CYS A 15 -26.05 6.56 15.94
CA CYS A 15 -26.12 6.68 17.38
C CYS A 15 -27.58 6.67 17.84
N ASP A 16 -27.88 5.83 18.82
CA ASP A 16 -29.17 5.83 19.49
C ASP A 16 -29.49 7.24 20.05
N PRO A 17 -30.72 7.75 19.91
CA PRO A 17 -31.08 9.10 20.37
C PRO A 17 -30.79 9.35 21.86
N ALA A 18 -31.03 8.38 22.74
CA ALA A 18 -30.74 8.53 24.17
C ALA A 18 -29.23 8.65 24.43
N ALA A 19 -28.43 7.86 23.72
CA ALA A 19 -26.98 7.98 23.75
C ALA A 19 -26.50 9.33 23.18
N LEU A 20 -27.12 9.84 22.12
CA LEU A 20 -26.78 11.15 21.57
C LEU A 20 -27.07 12.26 22.57
N GLU A 21 -28.23 12.23 23.23
CA GLU A 21 -28.57 13.18 24.29
C GLU A 21 -27.57 13.16 25.44
N GLU A 22 -27.14 11.97 25.89
CA GLU A 22 -26.13 11.81 26.94
C GLU A 22 -24.82 12.53 26.56
N GLU A 23 -24.33 12.31 25.34
CA GLU A 23 -23.10 12.92 24.85
C GLU A 23 -23.25 14.44 24.67
N LEU A 24 -24.43 14.91 24.21
CA LEU A 24 -24.75 16.35 24.11
C LEU A 24 -24.85 17.04 25.47
N ARG A 25 -25.37 16.35 26.49
CA ARG A 25 -25.42 16.87 27.88
C ARG A 25 -24.02 17.15 28.39
N MET A 26 -23.02 16.33 28.06
CA MET A 26 -21.64 16.61 28.47
C MET A 26 -21.07 17.88 27.84
N LEU A 27 -21.48 18.23 26.62
CA LEU A 27 -21.06 19.48 25.98
C LEU A 27 -21.64 20.74 26.64
N THR A 28 -22.66 20.61 27.48
CA THR A 28 -23.27 21.75 28.19
C THR A 28 -22.36 22.36 29.26
N VAL A 29 -21.26 21.68 29.61
CA VAL A 29 -20.21 22.27 30.48
C VAL A 29 -19.51 23.45 29.81
N LEU A 30 -19.52 23.51 28.48
CA LEU A 30 -18.94 24.62 27.73
C LEU A 30 -19.90 25.81 27.75
N PRO A 31 -19.39 27.05 27.91
CA PRO A 31 -20.22 28.23 27.86
C PRO A 31 -20.88 28.35 26.48
N ARG A 32 -22.12 28.82 26.46
CA ARG A 32 -22.82 29.11 25.20
C ARG A 32 -22.41 30.50 24.72
N LYS A 33 -22.10 30.61 23.43
CA LYS A 33 -22.00 31.91 22.77
C LYS A 33 -23.41 32.52 22.79
N GLN A 34 -23.57 33.77 23.23
CA GLN A 34 -24.87 34.46 23.22
C GLN A 34 -25.33 34.66 21.76
N ALA A 35 -25.96 33.63 21.19
CA ALA A 35 -26.83 33.75 20.05
C ALA A 35 -28.23 34.07 20.60
N GLY A 36 -28.98 34.91 19.89
CA GLY A 36 -30.30 35.40 20.33
C GLY A 36 -31.27 34.30 20.75
N VAL A 37 -32.40 34.71 21.35
CA VAL A 37 -33.42 33.89 22.02
C VAL A 37 -33.92 32.72 21.15
N VAL A 38 -33.15 31.64 21.09
CA VAL A 38 -33.58 30.33 20.59
C VAL A 38 -33.87 29.50 21.81
N THR A 39 -35.09 28.97 21.89
CA THR A 39 -35.50 28.10 23.01
C THR A 39 -34.61 26.86 23.06
N GLY A 40 -34.30 26.38 24.27
CA GLY A 40 -33.38 25.25 24.47
C GLY A 40 -33.83 23.97 23.76
N GLU A 41 -35.13 23.77 23.60
CA GLU A 41 -35.73 22.62 22.91
C GLU A 41 -35.45 22.63 21.40
N LEU A 42 -35.61 23.80 20.75
CA LEU A 42 -35.33 23.94 19.31
C LEU A 42 -33.85 23.68 19.02
N LEU A 43 -32.97 24.10 19.92
CA LEU A 43 -31.54 23.87 19.81
C LEU A 43 -31.21 22.38 19.88
N ILE A 44 -31.78 21.65 20.85
CA ILE A 44 -31.58 20.20 20.98
C ILE A 44 -32.09 19.47 19.73
N ALA A 45 -33.28 19.82 19.24
CA ALA A 45 -33.83 19.24 18.02
C ALA A 45 -32.91 19.45 16.81
N ALA A 46 -32.29 20.63 16.69
CA ALA A 46 -31.33 20.90 15.63
C ALA A 46 -30.08 20.01 15.71
N TYR A 47 -29.52 19.79 16.91
CA TYR A 47 -28.41 18.87 17.10
C TYR A 47 -28.80 17.43 16.77
N VAL A 48 -29.96 16.96 17.24
CA VAL A 48 -30.43 15.60 16.96
C VAL A 48 -30.62 15.39 15.46
N HIS A 49 -31.21 16.35 14.75
CA HIS A 49 -31.40 16.27 13.31
C HIS A 49 -30.06 16.19 12.55
N VAL A 50 -29.07 17.00 12.93
CA VAL A 50 -27.78 17.06 12.23
C VAL A 50 -26.87 15.89 12.60
N LEU A 51 -26.88 15.48 13.88
CA LEU A 51 -25.93 14.53 14.44
C LEU A 51 -26.45 13.09 14.53
N GLY A 52 -27.77 12.90 14.53
CA GLY A 52 -28.41 11.59 14.70
C GLY A 52 -28.04 10.54 13.64
N LYS A 53 -27.50 10.97 12.49
CA LYS A 53 -27.01 10.09 11.43
C LYS A 53 -25.61 9.49 11.70
N TYR A 54 -24.85 10.05 12.64
CA TYR A 54 -23.48 9.61 12.88
C TYR A 54 -23.44 8.51 13.94
N PRO A 55 -22.47 7.58 13.85
CA PRO A 55 -22.37 6.48 14.80
C PRO A 55 -21.84 6.97 16.16
N LYS A 56 -22.18 6.26 17.24
CA LYS A 56 -21.79 6.62 18.62
C LYS A 56 -20.28 6.92 18.81
N PRO A 57 -19.34 6.19 18.20
CA PRO A 57 -17.91 6.52 18.31
C PRO A 57 -17.53 7.87 17.69
N ALA A 58 -18.23 8.30 16.64
CA ALA A 58 -18.01 9.61 16.02
C ALA A 58 -18.54 10.74 16.92
N ILE A 59 -19.69 10.52 17.57
CA ILE A 59 -20.25 11.46 18.55
C ILE A 59 -19.33 11.60 19.77
N ARG A 60 -18.74 10.50 20.25
CA ARG A 60 -17.74 10.54 21.33
C ARG A 60 -16.49 11.33 20.92
N PHE A 61 -16.02 11.14 19.69
CA PHE A 61 -14.92 11.93 19.15
C PHE A 61 -15.27 13.43 19.14
N LEU A 62 -16.47 13.80 18.70
CA LEU A 62 -16.96 15.18 18.75
C LEU A 62 -16.91 15.71 20.18
N ARG A 63 -17.45 14.96 21.15
CA ARG A 63 -17.45 15.35 22.56
C ARG A 63 -16.03 15.62 23.04
N ASP A 64 -15.14 14.65 22.88
CA ASP A 64 -13.77 14.74 23.37
C ASP A 64 -13.01 15.90 22.70
N HIS A 65 -13.17 16.09 21.39
CA HIS A 65 -12.55 17.20 20.68
C HIS A 65 -13.10 18.55 21.17
N ALA A 66 -14.41 18.68 21.34
CA ALA A 66 -15.02 19.92 21.79
C ALA A 66 -14.59 20.28 23.21
N LEU A 67 -14.56 19.33 24.14
CA LEU A 67 -14.12 19.56 25.51
C LEU A 67 -12.65 19.97 25.63
N ASN A 68 -11.79 19.48 24.73
CA ASN A 68 -10.36 19.79 24.77
C ASN A 68 -9.96 21.05 23.97
N HIS A 69 -10.72 21.41 22.94
CA HIS A 69 -10.30 22.42 21.96
C HIS A 69 -11.26 23.59 21.77
N CYS A 70 -12.53 23.45 22.16
CA CYS A 70 -13.51 24.53 21.99
C CYS A 70 -13.63 25.37 23.24
N LYS A 71 -13.57 26.71 23.08
CA LYS A 71 -13.82 27.65 24.18
C LYS A 71 -15.31 27.82 24.51
N PHE A 72 -16.17 27.54 23.53
CA PHE A 72 -17.64 27.62 23.62
C PHE A 72 -18.25 26.35 23.05
N MET A 73 -19.51 26.09 23.40
CA MET A 73 -20.26 24.97 22.81
C MET A 73 -20.31 25.14 21.27
N PRO A 74 -19.80 24.17 20.49
CA PRO A 74 -19.78 24.27 19.04
C PRO A 74 -21.20 24.20 18.48
N SER A 75 -21.49 25.03 17.48
CA SER A 75 -22.74 25.01 16.70
C SER A 75 -22.89 23.74 15.86
N PRO A 76 -24.10 23.40 15.37
CA PRO A 76 -24.29 22.20 14.55
C PRO A 76 -23.36 22.10 13.32
N PRO A 77 -23.08 23.17 12.55
CA PRO A 77 -22.07 23.13 11.48
C PRO A 77 -20.66 22.82 11.99
N GLU A 78 -20.23 23.47 13.07
CA GLU A 78 -18.91 23.21 13.69
C GLU A 78 -18.82 21.76 14.20
N CYS A 79 -19.91 21.20 14.72
CA CYS A 79 -19.96 19.78 15.08
C CYS A 79 -19.74 18.87 13.87
N VAL A 80 -20.33 19.18 12.72
CA VAL A 80 -20.12 18.41 11.48
C VAL A 80 -18.68 18.54 11.02
N GLU A 81 -18.08 19.72 11.08
CA GLU A 81 -16.67 19.92 10.75
C GLU A 81 -15.75 19.09 11.64
N ILE A 82 -16.01 19.06 12.95
CA ILE A 82 -15.26 18.22 13.88
C ILE A 82 -15.44 16.75 13.53
N ILE A 83 -16.69 16.27 13.41
CA ILE A 83 -16.98 14.87 13.07
C ILE A 83 -16.36 14.45 11.74
N SER A 84 -16.24 15.34 10.75
CA SER A 84 -15.63 15.02 9.46
C SER A 84 -14.17 14.56 9.57
N ARG A 85 -13.49 14.90 10.68
CA ARG A 85 -12.11 14.50 10.98
C ARG A 85 -12.04 13.14 11.69
N TRP A 86 -13.17 12.59 12.12
CA TRP A 86 -13.21 11.29 12.76
C TRP A 86 -12.90 10.20 11.74
N GLU A 87 -11.88 9.39 12.04
CA GLU A 87 -11.59 8.19 11.30
C GLU A 87 -11.90 6.93 12.12
N ARG A 88 -12.48 5.94 11.45
CA ARG A 88 -12.70 4.61 12.00
C ARG A 88 -11.36 3.94 12.34
N ARG A 89 -11.16 3.55 13.60
CA ARG A 89 -9.88 2.97 14.06
C ARG A 89 -9.52 1.67 13.33
N ASP A 90 -10.49 0.79 13.13
CA ASP A 90 -10.34 -0.46 12.38
C ASP A 90 -10.13 -0.24 10.87
N ALA A 91 -10.66 0.83 10.27
CA ALA A 91 -10.32 1.22 8.91
C ALA A 91 -8.82 1.57 8.79
N LYS A 92 -8.23 2.21 9.80
CA LYS A 92 -6.78 2.45 9.84
C LYS A 92 -6.01 1.12 9.93
N SER A 93 -6.43 0.20 10.79
CA SER A 93 -5.81 -1.13 10.90
C SER A 93 -5.93 -1.96 9.62
N LYS A 94 -7.09 -1.94 8.94
CA LYS A 94 -7.29 -2.60 7.65
C LYS A 94 -6.39 -2.00 6.56
N ARG A 95 -6.33 -0.67 6.45
CA ARG A 95 -5.42 0.03 5.51
C ARG A 95 -3.96 -0.36 5.75
N TYR A 96 -3.54 -0.39 7.02
CA TYR A 96 -2.19 -0.80 7.40
C TYR A 96 -1.91 -2.27 7.05
N ALA A 97 -2.82 -3.19 7.39
CA ALA A 97 -2.67 -4.61 7.06
C ALA A 97 -2.63 -4.84 5.53
N ARG A 98 -3.41 -4.07 4.78
CA ARG A 98 -3.39 -4.09 3.32
C ARG A 98 -2.04 -3.63 2.77
N SER A 99 -1.53 -2.50 3.27
CA SER A 99 -0.21 -1.98 2.90
C SER A 99 0.90 -2.99 3.18
N LEU A 100 0.92 -3.63 4.35
CA LEU A 100 1.90 -4.68 4.66
C LEU A 100 1.80 -5.87 3.71
N TYR A 101 0.59 -6.30 3.38
CA TYR A 101 0.39 -7.40 2.44
C TYR A 101 0.87 -7.03 1.03
N ASP A 102 0.51 -5.85 0.53
CA ASP A 102 0.91 -5.41 -0.81
C ASP A 102 2.44 -5.21 -0.89
N ASN A 103 3.07 -4.68 0.17
CA ASN A 103 4.53 -4.56 0.26
C ASN A 103 5.23 -5.93 0.25
N GLU A 104 4.70 -6.91 0.98
CA GLU A 104 5.24 -8.28 1.00
C GLU A 104 5.16 -8.93 -0.39
N ILE A 105 4.03 -8.78 -1.09
CA ILE A 105 3.85 -9.30 -2.44
C ILE A 105 4.81 -8.62 -3.42
N GLN A 106 4.97 -7.29 -3.30
CA GLN A 106 5.90 -6.53 -4.13
C GLN A 106 7.36 -6.94 -3.87
N ALA A 107 7.76 -7.10 -2.60
CA ALA A 107 9.11 -7.53 -2.25
C ALA A 107 9.45 -8.91 -2.84
N ARG A 108 8.52 -9.88 -2.71
CA ARG A 108 8.67 -11.21 -3.32
C ARG A 108 8.77 -11.14 -4.85
N TYR A 109 7.99 -10.26 -5.46
CA TYR A 109 8.05 -10.02 -6.89
C TYR A 109 9.42 -9.45 -7.30
N ASP A 110 9.90 -8.42 -6.60
CA ASP A 110 11.17 -7.76 -6.90
C ASP A 110 12.36 -8.71 -6.72
N ASP A 111 12.33 -9.54 -5.68
CA ASP A 111 13.32 -10.58 -5.44
C ASP A 111 13.30 -11.65 -6.54
N ALA A 112 12.13 -12.12 -6.95
CA ALA A 112 11.99 -13.07 -8.06
C ALA A 112 12.50 -12.49 -9.38
N MET A 113 12.15 -11.23 -9.70
CA MET A 113 12.64 -10.58 -10.93
C MET A 113 14.15 -10.36 -10.90
N ARG A 114 14.72 -10.05 -9.74
CA ARG A 114 16.17 -9.93 -9.57
C ARG A 114 16.85 -11.27 -9.81
N ALA A 115 16.36 -12.34 -9.19
CA ALA A 115 16.90 -13.69 -9.36
C ALA A 115 16.76 -14.19 -10.81
N LEU A 116 15.64 -13.89 -11.48
CA LEU A 116 15.46 -14.19 -12.91
C LEU A 116 16.44 -13.42 -13.79
N LYS A 117 16.65 -12.13 -13.53
CA LYS A 117 17.59 -11.27 -14.28
C LYS A 117 19.03 -11.80 -14.20
N TRP A 118 19.44 -12.28 -13.03
CA TRP A 118 20.77 -12.87 -12.81
C TRP A 118 20.83 -14.36 -13.17
N GLY A 119 19.69 -14.95 -13.53
CA GLY A 119 19.54 -16.37 -13.83
C GLY A 119 19.87 -17.28 -12.65
N GLU A 120 19.64 -16.82 -11.42
CA GLU A 120 19.85 -17.57 -10.18
C GLU A 120 18.71 -18.58 -9.90
N MET A 121 17.60 -18.48 -10.65
CA MET A 121 16.47 -19.40 -10.51
C MET A 121 16.60 -20.63 -11.40
N GLU A 122 16.29 -21.79 -10.83
CA GLU A 122 16.14 -23.04 -11.55
C GLU A 122 14.78 -23.15 -12.25
N GLN A 123 14.67 -23.99 -13.27
CA GLN A 123 13.46 -24.13 -14.08
C GLN A 123 12.21 -24.49 -13.25
N ALA A 124 12.35 -25.37 -12.25
CA ALA A 124 11.25 -25.72 -11.36
C ALA A 124 10.74 -24.52 -10.54
N GLN A 125 11.64 -23.61 -10.17
CA GLN A 125 11.28 -22.38 -9.45
C GLN A 125 10.58 -21.38 -10.37
N ILE A 126 11.00 -21.29 -11.65
CA ILE A 126 10.34 -20.46 -12.68
C ILE A 126 8.92 -20.96 -12.95
N ASP A 127 8.74 -22.28 -13.10
CA ASP A 127 7.44 -22.89 -13.36
C ASP A 127 6.44 -22.65 -12.21
N ALA A 128 6.94 -22.60 -10.96
CA ALA A 128 6.16 -22.35 -9.76
C ALA A 128 5.77 -20.87 -9.54
N LEU A 129 6.31 -19.92 -10.31
CA LEU A 129 5.96 -18.50 -10.18
C LEU A 129 4.51 -18.23 -10.58
N PRO A 130 3.89 -17.15 -10.07
CA PRO A 130 2.60 -16.69 -10.58
C PRO A 130 2.66 -16.36 -12.07
N GLU A 131 1.62 -16.72 -12.83
CA GLU A 131 1.58 -16.58 -14.30
C GLU A 131 1.83 -15.14 -14.77
N ARG A 132 1.22 -14.16 -14.08
CA ARG A 132 1.44 -12.73 -14.34
C ARG A 132 2.91 -12.32 -14.21
N TRP A 133 3.64 -12.94 -13.30
CA TRP A 133 5.07 -12.64 -13.09
C TRP A 133 5.92 -13.23 -14.20
N LYS A 134 5.59 -14.44 -14.70
CA LYS A 134 6.27 -15.06 -15.84
C LYS A 134 6.08 -14.26 -17.11
N HIS A 135 4.86 -13.81 -17.39
CA HIS A 135 4.57 -12.91 -18.51
C HIS A 135 5.42 -11.64 -18.44
N HIS A 136 5.43 -10.95 -17.29
CA HIS A 136 6.21 -9.73 -17.15
C HIS A 136 7.72 -10.00 -17.24
N ALA A 137 8.21 -11.12 -16.71
CA ALA A 137 9.60 -11.52 -16.88
C ALA A 137 9.95 -11.80 -18.35
N ALA A 138 9.03 -12.35 -19.14
CA ALA A 138 9.21 -12.57 -20.57
C ALA A 138 9.24 -11.24 -21.34
N ASP A 139 8.35 -10.29 -21.01
CA ASP A 139 8.34 -8.95 -21.60
C ASP A 139 9.66 -8.21 -21.31
N LYS A 140 10.24 -8.41 -20.12
CA LYS A 140 11.57 -7.88 -19.74
C LYS A 140 12.73 -8.68 -20.33
N GLY A 141 12.48 -9.81 -20.99
CA GLY A 141 13.50 -10.68 -21.58
C GLY A 141 14.35 -11.45 -20.56
N TYR A 142 13.84 -11.69 -19.35
CA TYR A 142 14.50 -12.49 -18.32
C TYR A 142 14.23 -14.00 -18.49
N VAL A 143 13.10 -14.35 -19.09
CA VAL A 143 12.72 -15.72 -19.46
C VAL A 143 12.30 -15.78 -20.92
N LEU A 144 12.38 -16.95 -21.55
CA LEU A 144 12.03 -17.15 -22.95
C LEU A 144 10.68 -17.89 -23.02
N PRO A 145 9.64 -17.32 -23.66
CA PRO A 145 8.40 -18.04 -23.86
C PRO A 145 8.60 -19.12 -24.93
N GLU A 146 8.42 -20.38 -24.56
CA GLU A 146 8.29 -21.51 -25.47
C GLU A 146 6.87 -21.54 -26.01
N LYS A 147 6.73 -21.54 -27.34
CA LYS A 147 5.44 -21.51 -28.01
C LYS A 147 5.19 -22.81 -28.78
N ASN A 148 3.93 -23.24 -28.84
CA ASN A 148 3.52 -24.34 -29.72
C ASN A 148 3.43 -23.87 -31.20
N GLU A 149 3.12 -24.80 -32.10
CA GLU A 149 2.91 -24.52 -33.53
C GLU A 149 1.78 -23.51 -33.80
N ALA A 150 0.83 -23.37 -32.86
CA ALA A 150 -0.25 -22.38 -32.91
C ALA A 150 0.16 -20.99 -32.38
N GLY A 151 1.38 -20.83 -31.86
CA GLY A 151 1.90 -19.57 -31.33
C GLY A 151 1.51 -19.27 -29.87
N GLU A 152 0.88 -20.21 -29.17
CA GLU A 152 0.49 -20.10 -27.77
C GLU A 152 1.68 -20.44 -26.86
N ILE A 153 1.82 -19.72 -25.74
CA ILE A 153 2.90 -19.96 -24.78
C ILE A 153 2.58 -21.23 -23.99
N VAL A 154 3.44 -22.24 -24.13
CA VAL A 154 3.34 -23.54 -23.44
C VAL A 154 4.18 -23.53 -22.17
N ARG A 155 5.31 -22.82 -22.17
CA ARG A 155 6.23 -22.76 -21.03
C ARG A 155 7.09 -21.50 -21.05
N TYR A 156 7.67 -21.14 -19.92
CA TYR A 156 8.71 -20.12 -19.83
C TYR A 156 10.03 -20.78 -19.47
N LEU A 157 11.01 -20.71 -20.35
CA LEU A 157 12.32 -21.30 -20.17
C LEU A 157 13.28 -20.30 -19.53
N ARG A 158 14.17 -20.82 -18.68
CA ARG A 158 15.30 -20.07 -18.16
C ARG A 158 16.11 -19.51 -19.34
N ARG A 159 16.36 -18.20 -19.33
CA ARG A 159 17.31 -17.62 -20.28
C ARG A 159 18.71 -18.18 -19.97
N PRO A 160 19.45 -18.68 -20.97
CA PRO A 160 20.85 -18.98 -20.75
C PRO A 160 21.55 -17.68 -20.37
N VAL A 161 21.97 -17.57 -19.10
CA VAL A 161 22.92 -16.54 -18.71
C VAL A 161 24.10 -16.80 -19.60
N ALA A 162 24.44 -15.83 -20.46
CA ALA A 162 25.76 -15.82 -21.06
C ALA A 162 26.72 -15.70 -19.87
N LEU A 163 27.14 -16.85 -19.32
CA LEU A 163 28.39 -16.95 -18.61
C LEU A 163 29.35 -16.18 -19.49
N GLY A 164 29.95 -15.10 -18.96
CA GLY A 164 31.06 -14.45 -19.64
C GLY A 164 31.97 -15.56 -20.12
N ASN A 165 31.99 -15.77 -21.42
CA ASN A 165 32.46 -17.02 -21.99
C ASN A 165 33.94 -17.17 -21.61
N PRO A 166 34.38 -18.19 -20.85
CA PRO A 166 35.81 -18.38 -20.62
C PRO A 166 36.55 -18.62 -21.95
N GLU A 167 35.84 -19.04 -23.01
CA GLU A 167 36.42 -19.16 -24.35
C GLU A 167 36.55 -17.81 -25.09
N SER A 168 35.80 -16.76 -24.72
CA SER A 168 35.94 -15.46 -25.40
C SER A 168 37.19 -14.70 -24.94
N LEU A 169 37.72 -14.94 -23.74
CA LEU A 169 39.02 -14.39 -23.34
C LEU A 169 40.19 -15.08 -24.04
N GLY A 170 40.09 -16.39 -24.29
CA GLY A 170 41.08 -17.14 -25.08
C GLY A 170 41.09 -16.75 -26.55
N GLN A 171 39.91 -16.57 -27.16
CA GLN A 171 39.77 -16.16 -28.56
C GLN A 171 40.13 -14.69 -28.79
N ILE A 172 39.87 -13.79 -27.83
CA ILE A 172 40.33 -12.40 -27.90
C ILE A 172 41.86 -12.31 -27.77
N LYS A 173 42.48 -13.13 -26.91
CA LYS A 173 43.96 -13.17 -26.78
C LYS A 173 44.64 -13.81 -28.00
N ALA A 174 43.99 -14.79 -28.63
CA ALA A 174 44.44 -15.37 -29.90
C ALA A 174 44.25 -14.41 -31.10
N ALA A 175 43.19 -13.60 -31.10
CA ALA A 175 42.94 -12.59 -32.14
C ALA A 175 43.82 -11.32 -32.01
N LEU A 176 44.37 -11.06 -30.81
CA LEU A 176 45.29 -9.95 -30.52
C LEU A 176 46.77 -10.38 -30.44
N GLY A 177 47.07 -11.66 -30.70
CA GLY A 177 48.38 -12.28 -30.50
C GLY A 177 49.42 -12.08 -31.60
N ASP A 178 49.21 -11.18 -32.57
CA ASP A 178 50.17 -10.93 -33.67
C ASP A 178 50.29 -9.45 -34.08
N ARG A 179 49.84 -8.50 -33.23
CA ARG A 179 49.84 -7.05 -33.58
C ARG A 179 50.76 -6.15 -32.76
N PHE A 180 51.65 -6.70 -31.95
CA PHE A 180 52.72 -5.91 -31.32
C PHE A 180 54.09 -6.37 -31.82
N PRO A 181 54.83 -5.53 -32.56
CA PRO A 181 56.16 -5.87 -33.04
C PRO A 181 57.12 -6.03 -31.86
N SER A 182 57.95 -7.08 -31.95
CA SER A 182 59.16 -7.26 -31.15
C SER A 182 60.13 -6.10 -31.39
N GLU A 183 60.62 -5.47 -30.31
CA GLU A 183 61.84 -4.64 -30.22
C GLU A 183 61.83 -4.01 -28.81
N ARG A 184 62.86 -4.02 -27.94
CA ARG A 184 64.31 -4.22 -28.04
C ARG A 184 64.88 -4.66 -26.68
N ASP A 185 66.06 -5.24 -26.78
CA ASP A 185 67.09 -5.45 -25.76
C ASP A 185 67.37 -4.27 -24.81
N GLY A 186 67.91 -4.64 -23.64
CA GLY A 186 68.63 -3.81 -22.68
C GLY A 186 68.49 -4.42 -21.30
N GLY A 187 69.40 -5.23 -20.77
CA GLY A 187 70.85 -5.03 -20.68
C GLY A 187 71.17 -4.86 -19.18
N ALA A 188 71.63 -5.92 -18.53
CA ALA A 188 72.18 -5.88 -17.17
C ALA A 188 73.28 -6.94 -17.01
N ALA A 189 74.50 -6.54 -17.37
CA ALA A 189 75.76 -6.96 -16.77
C ALA A 189 76.73 -5.79 -16.89
#